data_AF-A0A7X1ZMU2-F1
#
_entry.id   AF-A0A7X1ZMU2-F1
#
_cell.length_a   1.000
_cell.length_b   1.000
_cell.length_c   1.000
_cell.angle_alpha   90.00
_cell.angle_beta   90.00
_cell.angle_gamma   90.00
#
_symmetry.space_group_name_H-M   'P 1'
#
loop_
_entity.id
_entity.type
_entity.pdbx_description
1 polymer ?
#
loop_
_entity_poly.entity_id
_entity_poly.type
_entity_poly.pdbx_seq_one_letter_code
_entity_poly.pdbx_strand_id
1 'polypeptide(L)'
;MMIIFFLEKNLPEDQRSLVEEKLTGSSLIEAVQFISPGQALEEFQNNFPELRRIIENLRVNPFPSSFEATISEENISSSETLTFIQEMKEMKGVEDIQFNRDWVEKMQSLSRLAQAVGFFLGGILVLASFFIISSVIKLNVFARQEEIVILRLVGATNTFIRIPFLMEGMILGILGGLVSLLWIFFLIKFFPLYLGASLGVFSELINFRYLSLSQIIMLIAIGAFIGFSGSLSSLARFLKV
;
A
#
# COMPACT_ATOMS: atom_id res chain seq x y z
N MET A 1 7.92 6.83 -8.63
CA MET A 1 7.25 7.30 -9.88
C MET A 1 8.27 8.12 -10.68
N MET A 2 8.06 8.30 -11.99
CA MET A 2 9.03 8.92 -12.89
C MET A 2 8.60 10.33 -13.30
N ILE A 3 9.54 11.27 -13.31
CA ILE A 3 9.40 12.60 -13.92
C ILE A 3 10.35 12.68 -15.11
N ILE A 4 9.84 13.09 -16.26
CA ILE A 4 10.64 13.23 -17.47
C ILE A 4 10.95 14.73 -17.67
N PHE A 5 12.23 15.06 -17.75
CA PHE A 5 12.75 16.39 -18.05
C PHE A 5 13.22 16.39 -19.50
N PHE A 6 12.49 17.04 -20.40
CA PHE A 6 12.87 17.20 -21.80
C PHE A 6 13.88 18.35 -21.94
N LEU A 7 14.97 18.09 -22.65
CA LEU A 7 16.04 19.06 -22.86
C LEU A 7 15.85 19.82 -24.18
N GLU A 8 16.36 21.05 -24.22
CA GLU A 8 16.39 21.85 -25.44
C GLU A 8 17.20 21.15 -26.56
N LYS A 9 16.76 21.32 -27.81
CA LYS A 9 17.46 20.76 -28.97
C LYS A 9 18.87 21.36 -29.12
N ASN A 10 19.88 20.50 -29.27
CA ASN A 10 21.29 20.85 -29.38
C ASN A 10 21.90 21.51 -28.12
N LEU A 11 21.52 21.01 -26.94
CA LEU A 11 22.11 21.44 -25.68
C LEU A 11 23.63 21.15 -25.64
N PRO A 12 24.50 22.12 -25.33
CA PRO A 12 25.92 21.88 -25.11
C PRO A 12 26.17 20.88 -23.97
N GLU A 13 27.20 20.04 -24.07
CA GLU A 13 27.51 19.04 -23.03
C GLU A 13 27.73 19.65 -21.65
N ASP A 14 28.29 20.87 -21.59
CA ASP A 14 28.50 21.61 -20.35
C ASP A 14 27.16 21.92 -19.66
N GLN A 15 26.15 22.33 -20.42
CA GLN A 15 24.82 22.64 -19.88
C GLN A 15 24.05 21.36 -19.52
N ARG A 16 24.22 20.28 -20.30
CA ARG A 16 23.64 18.97 -19.97
C ARG A 16 24.18 18.46 -18.63
N SER A 17 25.50 18.53 -18.43
CA SER A 17 26.16 18.07 -17.21
C SER A 17 25.69 18.85 -15.98
N LEU A 18 25.43 20.16 -16.12
CA LEU A 18 24.88 20.98 -15.04
C LEU A 18 23.45 20.56 -14.65
N VAL A 19 22.60 20.23 -15.62
CA VAL A 19 21.25 19.71 -15.36
C VAL A 19 21.33 18.36 -14.66
N GLU A 20 22.20 17.46 -15.13
CA GLU A 20 22.42 16.13 -14.54
C GLU A 20 22.94 16.21 -13.10
N GLU A 21 23.90 17.10 -12.83
CA GLU A 21 24.45 17.33 -11.50
C GLU A 21 23.37 17.84 -10.54
N LYS A 22 22.52 18.77 -10.99
CA LYS A 22 21.43 19.30 -10.16
C LYS A 22 20.35 18.27 -9.88
N LEU A 23 20.05 17.39 -10.85
CA LEU A 23 19.11 16.27 -10.65
C LEU A 23 19.68 15.24 -9.67
N THR A 24 20.94 14.84 -9.85
CA THR A 24 21.59 13.81 -9.02
C THR A 24 21.92 14.31 -7.61
N GLY A 25 22.18 15.61 -7.46
CA GLY A 25 22.44 16.26 -6.17
C GLY A 25 21.19 16.51 -5.32
N SER A 26 19.99 16.29 -5.87
CA SER A 26 18.73 16.47 -5.14
C SER A 26 18.45 15.28 -4.23
N SER A 27 18.18 15.53 -2.96
CA SER A 27 17.75 14.50 -2.00
C SER A 27 16.37 13.91 -2.31
N LEU A 28 15.64 14.51 -3.25
CA LEU A 28 14.31 14.07 -3.66
C LEU A 28 14.35 12.99 -4.75
N ILE A 29 15.48 12.86 -5.46
CA ILE A 29 15.62 11.95 -6.60
C ILE A 29 16.40 10.70 -6.17
N GLU A 30 15.82 9.53 -6.43
CA GLU A 30 16.42 8.24 -6.11
C GLU A 30 17.34 7.73 -7.23
N ALA A 31 16.97 8.01 -8.49
CA ALA A 31 17.74 7.62 -9.66
C ALA A 31 17.50 8.60 -10.81
N VAL A 32 18.53 8.84 -11.61
CA VAL A 32 18.46 9.63 -12.84
C VAL A 32 18.99 8.77 -13.99
N GLN A 33 18.25 8.73 -15.09
CA GLN A 33 18.67 8.07 -16.31
C GLN A 33 18.62 9.06 -17.48
N PHE A 34 19.70 9.15 -18.25
CA PHE A 34 19.71 9.90 -19.50
C PHE A 34 19.15 9.03 -20.63
N ILE A 35 18.15 9.55 -21.34
CA ILE A 35 17.56 8.92 -22.51
C ILE A 35 17.93 9.75 -23.73
N SER A 36 18.70 9.14 -24.62
CA SER A 36 19.04 9.76 -25.90
C SER A 36 17.83 9.77 -26.85
N PRO A 37 17.78 10.68 -27.84
CA PRO A 37 16.73 10.69 -28.85
C PRO A 37 16.53 9.33 -29.55
N GLY A 38 17.62 8.60 -29.79
CA GLY A 38 17.58 7.28 -30.42
C GLY A 38 16.97 6.20 -29.51
N GLN A 39 17.28 6.22 -28.22
CA GLN A 39 16.69 5.31 -27.24
C GLN A 39 15.20 5.59 -27.04
N ALA A 40 14.81 6.87 -26.93
CA ALA A 40 13.40 7.26 -26.84
C ALA A 40 12.59 6.77 -28.04
N LEU A 41 13.17 6.83 -29.25
CA LEU A 41 12.57 6.31 -30.47
C LEU A 41 12.38 4.79 -30.42
N GLU A 42 13.40 4.06 -29.95
CA GLU A 42 13.37 2.61 -29.84
C GLU A 42 12.32 2.14 -28.82
N GLU A 43 12.30 2.73 -27.63
CA GLU A 43 11.30 2.44 -26.60
C GLU A 43 9.88 2.75 -27.08
N PHE A 44 9.68 3.88 -27.75
CA PHE A 44 8.37 4.23 -28.31
C PHE A 44 7.90 3.20 -29.34
N GLN A 45 8.77 2.73 -30.23
CA GLN A 45 8.42 1.71 -31.23
C GLN A 45 8.11 0.36 -30.61
N ASN A 46 8.78 0.01 -29.51
CA ASN A 46 8.52 -1.24 -28.77
C ASN A 46 7.20 -1.18 -28.01
N ASN A 47 6.89 -0.04 -27.40
CA ASN A 47 5.66 0.15 -26.62
C ASN A 47 4.42 0.37 -27.50
N PHE A 48 4.59 0.93 -28.70
CA PHE A 48 3.50 1.22 -29.65
C PHE A 48 3.77 0.66 -31.05
N PRO A 49 3.77 -0.68 -31.23
CA PRO A 49 4.11 -1.32 -32.49
C PRO A 49 3.19 -0.92 -33.65
N GLU A 50 1.95 -0.54 -33.36
CA GLU A 50 0.96 -0.04 -34.32
C GLU A 50 1.29 1.34 -34.92
N LEU A 51 2.03 2.18 -34.19
CA LEU A 51 2.44 3.53 -34.63
C LEU A 51 3.81 3.53 -35.33
N ARG A 52 4.51 2.39 -35.38
CA ARG A 52 5.85 2.26 -35.95
C ARG A 52 5.94 2.79 -37.39
N ARG A 53 4.95 2.45 -38.22
CA ARG A 53 4.88 2.89 -39.62
C ARG A 53 4.74 4.40 -39.78
N ILE A 54 4.12 5.09 -38.83
CA ILE A 54 3.97 6.55 -38.88
C ILE A 54 5.32 7.21 -38.55
N ILE A 55 6.00 6.69 -37.54
CA ILE A 55 7.31 7.14 -37.07
C ILE A 55 8.41 6.93 -38.14
N GLU A 56 8.44 5.77 -38.79
CA GLU A 56 9.41 5.47 -39.87
C GLU A 56 9.28 6.41 -41.08
N ASN A 57 8.10 6.98 -41.30
CA ASN A 57 7.85 7.94 -42.38
C ASN A 57 8.30 9.37 -42.03
N LEU A 58 8.69 9.66 -40.79
CA LEU A 58 9.30 10.94 -40.42
C LEU A 58 10.77 10.96 -40.86
N ARG A 59 11.16 11.99 -41.61
CA ARG A 59 12.54 12.18 -42.11
C ARG A 59 13.55 12.52 -41.00
N VAL A 60 13.08 12.95 -39.83
CA VAL A 60 13.89 13.40 -38.69
C VAL A 60 13.28 12.84 -37.42
N ASN A 61 14.12 12.39 -36.49
CA ASN A 61 13.68 11.92 -35.18
C ASN A 61 12.97 13.07 -34.42
N PRO A 62 11.67 12.93 -34.07
CA PRO A 62 10.94 13.98 -33.39
C PRO A 62 11.25 14.07 -31.89
N PHE A 63 11.87 13.05 -31.28
CA PHE A 63 12.08 12.97 -29.84
C PHE A 63 13.30 13.80 -29.40
N PRO A 64 13.15 14.70 -28.42
CA PRO A 64 14.29 15.36 -27.78
C PRO A 64 15.03 14.40 -26.85
N SER A 65 16.23 14.77 -26.41
CA SER A 65 16.89 14.10 -25.30
C SER A 65 16.18 14.41 -23.99
N SER A 66 16.11 13.45 -23.08
CA SER A 66 15.47 13.65 -21.78
C SER A 66 16.25 13.02 -20.63
N PHE A 67 16.03 13.53 -19.43
CA PHE A 67 16.38 12.85 -18.19
C PHE A 67 15.13 12.29 -17.55
N GLU A 68 15.16 11.02 -17.20
CA GLU A 68 14.13 10.35 -16.42
C GLU A 68 14.60 10.28 -14.98
N ALA A 69 13.95 11.05 -14.10
CA ALA A 69 14.23 11.04 -12.67
C ALA A 69 13.17 10.23 -11.93
N THR A 70 13.61 9.25 -11.15
CA THR A 70 12.74 8.48 -10.26
C THR A 70 12.66 9.19 -8.90
N ILE A 71 11.44 9.47 -8.46
CA ILE A 71 11.15 10.07 -7.16
C ILE A 71 10.37 9.08 -6.30
N SER A 72 10.68 9.09 -5.00
CA SER A 72 9.99 8.30 -4.00
C SER A 72 8.50 8.66 -3.92
N GLU A 73 7.63 7.66 -3.79
CA GLU A 73 6.17 7.86 -3.71
C GLU A 73 5.76 8.79 -2.56
N GLU A 74 6.53 8.80 -1.47
CA GLU A 74 6.27 9.61 -0.28
C GLU A 74 6.53 11.11 -0.51
N ASN A 75 7.49 11.44 -1.40
CA ASN A 75 7.92 12.81 -1.63
C ASN A 75 7.22 13.47 -2.82
N ILE A 76 6.58 12.71 -3.70
CA ILE A 76 6.07 13.20 -5.00
C ILE A 76 5.07 14.34 -4.91
N SER A 77 4.27 14.36 -3.85
CA SER A 77 3.27 15.40 -3.57
C SER A 77 3.73 16.39 -2.52
N SER A 78 5.00 16.32 -2.10
CA SER A 78 5.57 17.29 -1.18
C SER A 78 5.65 18.66 -1.85
N SER A 79 5.48 19.71 -1.05
CA SER A 79 5.73 21.08 -1.51
C SER A 79 7.17 21.27 -1.99
N GLU A 80 8.12 20.48 -1.46
CA GLU A 80 9.52 20.49 -1.83
C GLU A 80 9.74 19.98 -3.26
N THR A 81 9.10 18.86 -3.64
CA THR A 81 9.15 18.35 -5.02
C THR A 81 8.52 19.33 -6.01
N LEU A 82 7.42 19.98 -5.64
CA LEU A 82 6.80 21.02 -6.48
C LEU A 82 7.73 22.22 -6.68
N THR A 83 8.40 22.66 -5.62
CA THR A 83 9.35 23.78 -5.69
C THR A 83 10.56 23.41 -6.54
N PHE A 84 11.10 22.20 -6.36
CA PHE A 84 12.19 21.68 -7.16
C PHE A 84 11.84 21.58 -8.65
N ILE A 85 10.65 21.07 -8.99
CA ILE A 85 10.19 21.01 -10.40
C ILE A 85 10.09 22.41 -10.99
N GLN A 86 9.57 23.39 -10.22
CA GLN A 86 9.47 24.77 -10.68
C GLN A 86 10.86 25.39 -10.92
N GLU A 87 11.82 25.16 -10.02
CA GLU A 87 13.21 25.60 -10.20
C GLU A 87 13.89 24.96 -11.40
N MET A 88 13.61 23.68 -11.67
CA MET A 88 14.14 22.99 -12.84
C MET A 88 13.51 23.51 -14.13
N LYS A 89 12.24 23.94 -14.10
CA LYS A 89 11.56 24.52 -15.26
C LYS A 89 12.14 25.88 -15.65
N GLU A 90 12.68 26.62 -14.69
CA GLU A 90 13.32 27.92 -14.92
C GLU A 90 14.83 27.79 -15.27
N MET A 91 15.38 26.58 -15.19
CA MET A 91 16.78 26.31 -15.51
C MET A 91 17.01 26.30 -17.02
N LYS A 92 18.08 26.95 -17.47
CA LYS A 92 18.49 26.92 -18.89
C LYS A 92 18.82 25.50 -19.33
N GLY A 93 18.29 25.09 -20.46
CA GLY A 93 18.52 23.77 -21.04
C GLY A 93 17.42 22.74 -20.80
N VAL A 94 16.43 23.05 -19.95
CA VAL A 94 15.20 22.27 -19.78
C VAL A 94 14.10 22.93 -20.61
N GLU A 95 13.59 22.23 -21.62
CA GLU A 95 12.54 22.73 -22.51
C GLU A 95 11.14 22.50 -21.92
N ASP A 96 10.89 21.31 -21.39
CA ASP A 96 9.62 20.95 -20.76
C ASP A 96 9.79 19.88 -19.68
N ILE A 97 8.85 19.79 -18.75
CA ILE A 97 8.85 18.78 -17.69
C ILE A 97 7.50 18.08 -17.68
N GLN A 98 7.52 16.79 -17.97
CA GLN A 98 6.32 15.96 -17.92
C GLN A 98 6.03 15.54 -16.48
N PHE A 99 5.24 16.38 -15.80
CA PHE A 99 4.69 16.10 -14.49
C PHE A 99 3.22 16.51 -14.43
N ASN A 100 2.30 15.53 -14.50
CA ASN A 100 0.88 15.81 -14.40
C ASN A 100 0.44 15.85 -12.92
N ARG A 101 0.65 17.01 -12.30
CA ARG A 101 0.27 17.27 -10.91
C ARG A 101 -1.20 16.98 -10.63
N ASP A 102 -2.11 17.45 -11.48
CA ASP A 102 -3.55 17.28 -11.30
C ASP A 102 -3.94 15.80 -11.28
N TRP A 103 -3.27 14.98 -12.09
CA TRP A 103 -3.47 13.53 -12.10
C TRP A 103 -2.95 12.88 -10.82
N VAL A 104 -1.74 13.25 -10.38
CA VAL A 104 -1.15 12.76 -9.12
C VAL A 104 -2.05 13.11 -7.93
N GLU A 105 -2.48 14.37 -7.81
CA GLU A 105 -3.35 14.82 -6.72
C GLU A 105 -4.70 14.09 -6.74
N LYS A 106 -5.30 13.87 -7.92
CA LYS A 106 -6.54 13.09 -8.06
C LYS A 106 -6.34 11.65 -7.61
N MET A 107 -5.28 10.97 -8.05
CA MET A 107 -4.99 9.58 -7.64
C MET A 107 -4.74 9.47 -6.13
N GLN A 108 -4.02 10.41 -5.55
CA GLN A 108 -3.81 10.45 -4.10
C GLN A 108 -5.09 10.74 -3.34
N SER A 109 -5.93 11.64 -3.83
CA SER A 109 -7.24 11.93 -3.21
C SER A 109 -8.14 10.69 -3.20
N LEU A 110 -8.14 9.93 -4.31
CA LEU A 110 -8.88 8.67 -4.42
C LEU A 110 -8.32 7.60 -3.49
N SER A 111 -6.99 7.49 -3.40
CA SER A 111 -6.32 6.60 -2.44
C SER A 111 -6.66 6.95 -1.00
N ARG A 112 -6.61 8.22 -0.61
CA ARG A 112 -7.02 8.70 0.72
C ARG A 112 -8.48 8.37 1.02
N LEU A 113 -9.37 8.56 0.06
CA LEU A 113 -10.79 8.22 0.21
C LEU A 113 -10.97 6.70 0.38
N ALA A 114 -10.30 5.89 -0.43
CA ALA A 114 -10.33 4.43 -0.31
C ALA A 114 -9.80 3.96 1.05
N GLN A 115 -8.72 4.55 1.54
CA GLN A 115 -8.18 4.27 2.87
C GLN A 115 -9.17 4.67 3.97
N ALA A 116 -9.79 5.85 3.88
CA ALA A 116 -10.78 6.31 4.86
C ALA A 116 -11.99 5.38 4.94
N VAL A 117 -12.53 4.97 3.79
CA VAL A 117 -13.63 3.99 3.70
C VAL A 117 -13.18 2.62 4.25
N GLY A 118 -11.96 2.20 3.91
CA GLY A 118 -11.37 0.95 4.41
C GLY A 118 -11.22 0.92 5.93
N PHE A 119 -10.70 1.98 6.54
CA PHE A 119 -10.61 2.11 7.99
C PHE A 119 -11.99 2.18 8.66
N PHE A 120 -12.95 2.87 8.04
CA PHE A 120 -14.31 2.95 8.55
C PHE A 120 -14.99 1.57 8.58
N LEU A 121 -14.98 0.83 7.47
CA LEU A 121 -15.52 -0.53 7.40
C LEU A 121 -14.73 -1.49 8.29
N GLY A 122 -13.41 -1.39 8.32
CA GLY A 122 -12.54 -2.17 9.20
C GLY A 122 -12.89 -1.97 10.67
N GLY A 123 -13.11 -0.73 11.10
CA GLY A 123 -13.54 -0.40 12.46
C GLY A 123 -14.88 -1.07 12.82
N ILE A 124 -15.86 -1.04 11.92
CA ILE A 124 -17.15 -1.72 12.12
C ILE A 124 -16.95 -3.23 12.29
N LEU A 125 -16.12 -3.86 11.44
CA LEU A 125 -15.84 -5.30 11.52
C LEU A 125 -15.08 -5.70 12.77
N VAL A 126 -14.17 -4.86 13.25
CA VAL A 126 -13.48 -5.05 14.54
C VAL A 126 -14.49 -5.03 15.69
N LEU A 127 -15.40 -4.05 15.70
CA LEU A 127 -16.46 -3.99 16.70
C LEU A 127 -17.40 -5.20 16.63
N ALA A 128 -17.83 -5.58 15.43
CA ALA A 128 -18.66 -6.76 15.22
C ALA A 128 -17.97 -8.03 15.74
N SER A 129 -16.70 -8.22 15.40
CA SER A 129 -15.89 -9.35 15.87
C SER A 129 -15.77 -9.36 17.39
N PHE A 130 -15.52 -8.21 18.01
CA PHE A 130 -15.50 -8.06 19.46
C PHE A 130 -16.82 -8.51 20.11
N PHE A 131 -17.97 -8.07 19.56
CA PHE A 131 -19.29 -8.46 20.08
C PHE A 131 -19.57 -9.96 19.90
N ILE A 132 -19.20 -10.53 18.75
CA ILE A 132 -19.35 -11.96 18.47
C ILE A 132 -18.52 -12.77 19.47
N ILE A 133 -17.23 -12.46 19.63
CA ILE A 133 -16.35 -13.17 20.56
C ILE A 133 -16.87 -13.04 22.00
N SER A 134 -17.28 -11.83 22.41
CA SER A 134 -17.84 -11.61 23.75
C SER A 134 -19.08 -12.48 24.01
N SER A 135 -19.95 -12.61 23.00
CA SER A 135 -21.17 -13.42 23.08
C SER A 135 -20.87 -14.91 23.11
N VAL A 136 -19.93 -15.39 22.29
CA VAL A 136 -19.49 -16.78 22.28
C VAL A 136 -18.88 -17.17 23.63
N ILE A 137 -17.99 -16.33 24.19
CA ILE A 137 -17.42 -16.58 25.51
C ILE A 137 -18.50 -16.60 26.59
N LYS A 138 -19.51 -15.72 26.51
CA LYS A 138 -20.63 -15.74 27.46
C LYS A 138 -21.38 -17.08 27.42
N LEU A 139 -21.64 -17.60 26.21
CA LEU A 139 -22.31 -18.89 26.03
C LEU A 139 -21.45 -20.04 26.57
N ASN A 140 -20.14 -20.04 26.30
CA ASN A 140 -19.22 -21.05 26.83
C ASN A 140 -19.16 -21.04 28.36
N VAL A 141 -19.13 -19.86 28.97
CA VAL A 141 -19.15 -19.71 30.43
C VAL A 141 -20.45 -20.27 31.02
N PHE A 142 -21.59 -19.97 30.39
CA PHE A 142 -22.90 -20.49 30.82
C PHE A 142 -22.97 -22.01 30.70
N ALA A 143 -22.47 -22.58 29.60
CA ALA A 143 -22.42 -24.03 29.40
C ALA A 143 -21.55 -24.76 30.44
N ARG A 144 -20.54 -24.10 30.99
CA ARG A 144 -19.62 -24.65 32.02
C ARG A 144 -19.92 -24.16 33.44
N GLN A 145 -21.14 -23.65 33.69
CA GLN A 145 -21.48 -23.06 34.99
C GLN A 145 -21.30 -24.03 36.18
N GLU A 146 -21.62 -25.32 35.99
CA GLU A 146 -21.50 -26.34 37.05
C GLU A 146 -20.03 -26.59 37.43
N GLU A 147 -19.14 -26.69 36.44
CA GLU A 147 -17.69 -26.80 36.65
C GLU A 147 -17.15 -25.60 37.42
N ILE A 148 -17.60 -24.38 37.05
CA ILE A 148 -17.21 -23.13 37.69
C ILE A 148 -17.65 -23.12 39.17
N VAL A 149 -18.86 -23.61 39.47
CA VAL A 149 -19.37 -23.70 40.85
C VAL A 149 -18.51 -24.67 41.67
N ILE A 150 -18.19 -25.85 41.14
CA ILE A 150 -17.33 -26.83 41.81
C ILE A 150 -15.94 -26.23 42.10
N LEU A 151 -15.33 -25.56 41.12
CA LEU A 151 -14.03 -24.91 41.30
C LEU A 151 -14.06 -23.83 42.39
N ARG A 152 -15.14 -23.04 42.47
CA ARG A 152 -15.31 -22.07 43.55
C ARG A 152 -15.44 -22.72 44.93
N LEU A 153 -16.15 -23.85 45.03
CA LEU A 153 -16.33 -24.57 46.30
C LEU A 153 -15.01 -25.15 46.85
N VAL A 154 -14.07 -25.50 45.96
CA VAL A 154 -12.72 -25.99 46.34
C VAL A 154 -11.73 -24.83 46.58
N GLY A 155 -12.18 -23.57 46.46
CA GLY A 155 -11.37 -22.38 46.76
C GLY A 155 -10.56 -21.84 45.58
N ALA A 156 -10.91 -22.17 44.34
CA ALA A 156 -10.24 -21.62 43.17
C ALA A 156 -10.40 -20.09 43.08
N THR A 157 -9.32 -19.40 42.69
CA THR A 157 -9.34 -17.95 42.52
C THR A 157 -10.12 -17.53 41.27
N ASN A 158 -10.73 -16.34 41.28
CA ASN A 158 -11.42 -15.79 40.11
C ASN A 158 -10.52 -15.71 38.86
N THR A 159 -9.22 -15.49 39.05
CA THR A 159 -8.24 -15.46 37.95
C THR A 159 -8.04 -16.84 37.35
N PHE A 160 -7.94 -17.89 38.18
CA PHE A 160 -7.83 -19.27 37.70
C PHE A 160 -9.01 -19.67 36.83
N ILE A 161 -10.22 -19.25 37.19
CA ILE A 161 -11.44 -19.51 36.43
C ILE A 161 -11.47 -18.69 35.12
N ARG A 162 -10.92 -17.47 35.10
CA ARG A 162 -10.96 -16.56 33.92
C ARG A 162 -9.93 -16.87 32.84
N ILE A 163 -8.72 -17.29 33.21
CA ILE A 163 -7.62 -17.55 32.26
C ILE A 163 -8.02 -18.47 31.09
N PRO A 164 -8.69 -19.63 31.27
CA PRO A 164 -9.02 -20.50 30.13
C PRO A 164 -9.92 -19.79 29.11
N PHE A 165 -10.91 -19.02 29.56
CA PHE A 165 -11.80 -18.26 28.67
C PHE A 165 -11.09 -17.08 27.97
N LEU A 166 -10.12 -16.44 28.64
CA LEU A 166 -9.28 -15.40 28.02
C LEU A 166 -8.41 -16.00 26.92
N MET A 167 -7.84 -17.18 27.15
CA MET A 167 -7.06 -17.92 26.16
C MET A 167 -7.92 -18.37 24.98
N GLU A 168 -9.14 -18.86 25.21
CA GLU A 168 -10.09 -19.18 24.12
C GLU A 168 -10.34 -17.96 23.21
N GLY A 169 -10.61 -16.80 23.79
CA GLY A 169 -10.81 -15.56 23.03
C GLY A 169 -9.58 -15.16 22.22
N MET A 170 -8.39 -15.22 22.84
CA MET A 170 -7.13 -14.92 22.16
C MET A 170 -6.85 -15.90 21.01
N ILE A 171 -7.08 -17.20 21.20
CA ILE A 171 -6.90 -18.22 20.17
C ILE A 171 -7.87 -18.00 19.01
N LEU A 172 -9.13 -17.69 19.27
CA LEU A 172 -10.10 -17.35 18.22
C LEU A 172 -9.64 -16.14 17.40
N GLY A 173 -9.10 -15.11 18.06
CA GLY A 173 -8.53 -13.94 17.41
C GLY A 173 -7.31 -14.27 16.52
N ILE A 174 -6.38 -15.09 17.03
CA ILE A 174 -5.20 -15.55 16.29
C ILE A 174 -5.61 -16.37 15.06
N LEU A 175 -6.51 -17.34 15.23
CA LEU A 175 -6.98 -18.19 14.13
C LEU A 175 -7.71 -17.37 13.07
N GLY A 176 -8.53 -16.39 13.47
CA GLY A 176 -9.15 -15.44 12.54
C GLY A 176 -8.12 -14.65 11.73
N GLY A 177 -7.05 -14.19 12.39
CA GLY A 177 -5.92 -13.53 11.73
C GLY A 177 -5.20 -14.44 10.73
N LEU A 178 -4.91 -15.69 11.11
CA LEU A 178 -4.28 -16.68 10.23
C LEU A 178 -5.15 -17.02 9.00
N VAL A 179 -6.45 -17.21 9.20
CA VAL A 179 -7.40 -17.44 8.10
C VAL A 179 -7.43 -16.22 7.18
N SER A 180 -7.45 -15.01 7.73
CA SER A 180 -7.41 -13.77 6.94
C SER A 180 -6.14 -13.66 6.10
N LEU A 181 -4.97 -14.01 6.65
CA LEU A 181 -3.71 -14.03 5.91
C LEU A 181 -3.75 -15.04 4.75
N LEU A 182 -4.32 -16.22 4.98
CA LEU A 182 -4.49 -17.24 3.95
C LEU A 182 -5.38 -16.71 2.81
N TRP A 183 -6.49 -16.03 3.15
CA TRP A 183 -7.35 -15.37 2.16
C TRP A 183 -6.63 -14.28 1.38
N ILE A 184 -5.86 -13.42 2.04
CA ILE A 184 -5.09 -12.36 1.37
C ILE A 184 -4.05 -12.98 0.42
N PHE A 185 -3.33 -14.02 0.86
CA PHE A 185 -2.38 -14.73 0.02
C PHE A 185 -3.04 -15.34 -1.22
N PHE A 186 -4.22 -15.96 -1.05
CA PHE A 186 -4.97 -16.52 -2.15
C PHE A 186 -5.46 -15.44 -3.12
N LEU A 187 -5.95 -14.30 -2.60
CA LEU A 187 -6.34 -13.16 -3.43
C LEU A 187 -5.16 -12.67 -4.26
N ILE A 188 -4.02 -12.37 -3.65
CA ILE A 188 -2.84 -11.84 -4.36
C ILE A 188 -2.36 -12.82 -5.43
N LYS A 189 -2.37 -14.12 -5.16
CA LYS A 189 -1.84 -15.14 -6.08
C LYS A 189 -2.78 -15.47 -7.24
N PHE A 190 -4.08 -15.58 -6.98
CA PHE A 190 -5.05 -16.06 -7.99
C PHE A 190 -5.76 -14.93 -8.71
N PHE A 191 -6.00 -13.79 -8.06
CA PHE A 191 -6.77 -12.69 -8.65
C PHE A 191 -6.15 -12.13 -9.96
N PRO A 192 -4.81 -11.93 -10.06
CA PRO A 192 -4.18 -11.52 -11.32
C PRO A 192 -4.28 -12.58 -12.42
N LEU A 193 -4.34 -13.87 -12.06
CA LEU A 193 -4.37 -14.98 -13.01
C LEU A 193 -5.74 -15.09 -13.71
N TYR A 194 -6.81 -14.68 -13.03
CA TYR A 194 -8.17 -14.68 -13.58
C TYR A 194 -8.56 -13.37 -14.27
N LEU A 195 -8.09 -12.22 -13.77
CA LEU A 195 -8.45 -10.91 -14.33
C LEU A 195 -7.38 -10.28 -15.23
N GLY A 196 -6.12 -10.71 -15.15
CA GLY A 196 -4.99 -10.11 -15.88
C GLY A 196 -5.16 -10.12 -17.40
N ALA A 197 -5.81 -11.14 -17.96
CA ALA A 197 -6.12 -11.20 -19.39
C ALA A 197 -7.19 -10.17 -19.82
N SER A 198 -8.04 -9.70 -18.90
CA SER A 198 -9.14 -8.77 -19.20
C SER A 198 -8.84 -7.31 -18.82
N LEU A 199 -7.81 -7.06 -18.02
CA LEU A 199 -7.52 -5.74 -17.44
C LEU A 199 -6.49 -4.91 -18.24
N GLY A 200 -5.70 -5.52 -19.13
CA GLY A 200 -4.74 -4.80 -19.99
C GLY A 200 -3.86 -3.82 -19.18
N VAL A 201 -3.85 -2.54 -19.55
CA VAL A 201 -3.07 -1.46 -18.91
C VAL A 201 -3.33 -1.32 -17.40
N PHE A 202 -4.49 -1.75 -16.89
CA PHE A 202 -4.76 -1.72 -15.44
C PHE A 202 -3.91 -2.72 -14.64
N SER A 203 -3.30 -3.73 -15.26
CA SER A 203 -2.40 -4.65 -14.55
C SER A 203 -1.10 -3.98 -14.10
N GLU A 204 -0.63 -2.97 -14.84
CA GLU A 204 0.57 -2.20 -14.46
C GLU A 204 0.27 -1.17 -13.36
N LEU A 205 -0.98 -0.71 -13.29
CA LEU A 205 -1.44 0.23 -12.26
C LEU A 205 -1.77 -0.44 -10.93
N ILE A 206 -2.16 -1.73 -10.93
CA ILE A 206 -2.48 -2.50 -9.72
C ILE A 206 -1.36 -3.47 -9.40
N ASN A 207 -0.36 -2.99 -8.67
CA ASN A 207 0.70 -3.84 -8.13
C ASN A 207 0.24 -4.45 -6.80
N PHE A 208 -0.13 -5.74 -6.81
CA PHE A 208 -0.47 -6.46 -5.59
C PHE A 208 0.80 -6.75 -4.77
N ARG A 209 1.11 -5.86 -3.83
CA ARG A 209 2.23 -6.04 -2.92
C ARG A 209 1.91 -7.09 -1.87
N TYR A 210 2.82 -8.05 -1.69
CA TYR A 210 2.77 -8.96 -0.54
C TYR A 210 2.91 -8.20 0.78
N LEU A 211 2.21 -8.66 1.82
CA LEU A 211 2.36 -8.12 3.17
C LEU A 211 3.80 -8.33 3.65
N SER A 212 4.39 -7.30 4.26
CA SER A 212 5.68 -7.43 4.94
C SER A 212 5.54 -8.33 6.18
N LEU A 213 6.65 -8.93 6.61
CA LEU A 213 6.66 -9.74 7.83
C LEU A 213 6.15 -8.95 9.06
N SER A 214 6.46 -7.66 9.14
CA SER A 214 5.95 -6.76 10.19
C SER A 214 4.43 -6.60 10.13
N GLN A 215 3.84 -6.44 8.96
CA GLN A 215 2.39 -6.31 8.77
C GLN A 215 1.66 -7.62 9.11
N ILE A 216 2.24 -8.77 8.76
CA ILE A 216 1.71 -10.10 9.10
C ILE A 216 1.63 -10.26 10.62
N ILE A 217 2.73 -9.98 11.33
CA ILE A 217 2.79 -10.06 12.79
C ILE A 217 1.80 -9.08 13.41
N MET A 218 1.72 -7.85 12.91
CA MET A 218 0.79 -6.84 13.41
C MET A 218 -0.67 -7.26 13.25
N LEU A 219 -1.04 -7.86 12.12
CA LEU A 219 -2.39 -8.35 11.87
C LEU A 219 -2.79 -9.45 12.87
N ILE A 220 -1.91 -10.43 13.08
CA ILE A 220 -2.14 -11.50 14.07
C ILE A 220 -2.22 -10.92 15.49
N ALA A 221 -1.32 -10.00 15.84
CA ALA A 221 -1.29 -9.35 17.15
C ALA A 221 -2.58 -8.55 17.42
N ILE A 222 -3.07 -7.80 16.43
CA ILE A 222 -4.35 -7.07 16.53
C ILE A 222 -5.51 -8.05 16.69
N GLY A 223 -5.56 -9.14 15.91
CA GLY A 223 -6.58 -10.18 16.05
C GLY A 223 -6.59 -10.81 17.45
N ALA A 224 -5.41 -11.19 17.95
CA ALA A 224 -5.23 -11.71 19.31
C ALA A 224 -5.70 -10.72 20.38
N PHE A 225 -5.35 -9.44 20.21
CA PHE A 225 -5.73 -8.36 21.13
C PHE A 225 -7.24 -8.17 21.17
N ILE A 226 -7.91 -8.10 20.01
CA ILE A 226 -9.37 -7.98 19.93
C ILE A 226 -10.05 -9.18 20.59
N GLY A 227 -9.55 -10.39 20.34
CA GLY A 227 -10.08 -11.62 20.96
C GLY A 227 -9.93 -11.65 22.48
N PHE A 228 -8.76 -11.22 22.96
CA PHE A 228 -8.50 -11.06 24.39
C PHE A 228 -9.42 -10.01 25.03
N SER A 229 -9.53 -8.82 24.43
CA SER A 229 -10.41 -7.75 24.93
C SER A 229 -11.89 -8.15 24.92
N GLY A 230 -12.35 -8.84 23.88
CA GLY A 230 -13.72 -9.35 23.77
C GLY A 230 -14.07 -10.34 24.87
N SER A 231 -13.17 -11.28 25.15
CA SER A 231 -13.31 -12.26 26.23
C SER A 231 -13.28 -11.60 27.61
N LEU A 232 -12.34 -10.66 27.83
CA LEU A 232 -12.22 -9.94 29.10
C LEU A 232 -13.49 -9.15 29.45
N SER A 233 -14.07 -8.46 28.48
CA SER A 233 -15.32 -7.71 28.65
C SER A 233 -16.49 -8.62 29.07
N SER A 234 -16.57 -9.81 28.49
CA SER A 234 -17.61 -10.80 28.82
C SER A 234 -17.49 -11.29 30.27
N LEU A 235 -16.27 -11.66 30.67
CA LEU A 235 -15.96 -12.17 32.01
C LEU A 235 -16.14 -11.10 33.10
N ALA A 236 -15.74 -9.85 32.83
CA ALA A 236 -15.88 -8.74 33.77
C ALA A 236 -17.34 -8.45 34.13
N ARG A 237 -18.26 -8.70 33.18
CA ARG A 237 -19.70 -8.48 33.37
C ARG A 237 -20.40 -9.65 34.06
N PHE A 238 -19.90 -10.87 33.90
CA PHE A 238 -20.52 -12.09 34.44
C PHE A 238 -20.08 -12.42 35.88
N LEU A 239 -18.85 -12.04 36.26
CA LEU A 239 -18.28 -12.35 37.58
C LEU A 239 -18.50 -11.27 38.65
N LYS A 240 -19.39 -10.31 38.39
CA LYS A 240 -19.80 -9.26 39.35
C LYS A 240 -21.05 -9.63 40.16
N VAL A 241 -21.51 -10.88 40.05
CA VAL A 241 -22.59 -11.48 40.85
C VAL A 241 -22.05 -12.69 41.61
#